data_AF-A0A2P4T0X8-F1
#
_entry.id   AF-A0A2P4T0X8-F1
#
_cell.length_a   1.000
_cell.length_b   1.000
_cell.length_c   1.000
_cell.angle_alpha   90.00
_cell.angle_beta   90.00
_cell.angle_gamma   90.00
#
_symmetry.space_group_name_H-M   'P 1'
#
loop_
_entity.id
_entity.type
_entity.pdbx_description
1 polymer ?
#
loop_
_entity_poly.entity_id
_entity_poly.type
_entity_poly.pdbx_seq_one_letter_code
_entity_poly.pdbx_strand_id
1 'polypeptide(L)'
;MAGLAALLESLGHQTEALRTLQAVWGGREDGAAPHPPCSPPQPSWTQSEGTGQHGPAWPSPGGKTEVAGFGWAWKLEKERKVSGKSPEEEEESGDLTPLSLGEPRPQQQSQLRLERPETLREKALCSKLSRVVDATTRLVTIEQTFLLPLVQQHPFPLHPKDSIEFRNICSHMALQREGQQFERDLHEAHQCLKMIIEKHICSLAVFPSESYIPVRSALRQILQNLLAM
;
A
#
# COMPACT_ATOMS: atom_id res chain seq x y z
N MET A 1 -25.92 -8.81 17.22
CA MET A 1 -24.67 -9.44 16.78
C MET A 1 -23.93 -8.69 15.65
N ALA A 2 -24.50 -7.66 15.01
CA ALA A 2 -23.86 -6.97 13.88
C ALA A 2 -22.54 -6.23 14.23
N GLY A 3 -22.41 -5.68 15.44
CA GLY A 3 -21.22 -4.90 15.84
C GLY A 3 -19.93 -5.74 15.88
N LEU A 4 -19.97 -6.95 16.46
CA LEU A 4 -18.79 -7.80 16.54
C LEU A 4 -18.28 -8.22 15.15
N ALA A 5 -19.19 -8.65 14.27
CA ALA A 5 -18.83 -9.03 12.90
C ALA A 5 -18.22 -7.85 12.12
N ALA A 6 -18.83 -6.67 12.23
CA ALA A 6 -18.32 -5.45 11.61
C ALA A 6 -16.93 -5.04 12.12
N LEU A 7 -16.65 -5.22 13.42
CA LEU A 7 -15.32 -4.96 13.98
C LEU A 7 -14.28 -5.92 13.43
N LEU A 8 -14.60 -7.23 13.39
CA LEU A 8 -13.68 -8.24 12.88
C LEU A 8 -13.37 -8.04 11.39
N GLU A 9 -14.37 -7.65 10.60
CA GLU A 9 -14.20 -7.29 9.19
C GLU A 9 -13.30 -6.06 9.03
N SER A 10 -13.60 -4.98 9.79
CA SER A 10 -12.77 -3.77 9.85
C SER A 10 -11.31 -4.09 10.19
N LEU A 11 -11.11 -4.87 11.25
CA LEU A 11 -9.80 -5.27 11.75
C LEU A 11 -9.01 -6.05 10.71
N GLY A 12 -9.65 -6.98 10.00
CA GLY A 12 -9.03 -7.74 8.92
C GLY A 12 -8.50 -6.82 7.82
N HIS A 13 -9.31 -5.84 7.40
CA HIS A 13 -8.93 -4.88 6.36
C HIS A 13 -7.82 -3.92 6.82
N GLN A 14 -7.88 -3.42 8.05
CA GLN A 14 -6.82 -2.56 8.59
C GLN A 14 -5.51 -3.32 8.80
N THR A 15 -5.56 -4.59 9.20
CA THR A 15 -4.36 -5.43 9.34
C THR A 15 -3.71 -5.70 7.98
N GLU A 16 -4.51 -5.92 6.94
CA GLU A 16 -4.01 -6.02 5.58
C GLU A 16 -3.44 -4.69 5.06
N ALA A 17 -4.14 -3.58 5.28
CA ALA A 17 -3.66 -2.26 4.97
C ALA A 17 -2.32 -1.96 5.65
N LEU A 18 -2.18 -2.31 6.93
CA LEU A 18 -0.95 -2.15 7.70
C LEU A 18 0.22 -2.95 7.09
N ARG A 19 0.01 -4.22 6.74
CA ARG A 19 1.04 -5.03 6.07
C ARG A 19 1.48 -4.39 4.76
N THR A 20 0.55 -3.89 3.97
CA THR A 20 0.83 -3.17 2.74
C THR A 20 1.62 -1.89 2.99
N LEU A 21 1.21 -1.08 3.96
CA LEU A 21 1.91 0.15 4.35
C LEU A 21 3.33 -0.12 4.83
N GLN A 22 3.55 -1.17 5.62
CA GLN A 22 4.87 -1.59 6.09
C GLN A 22 5.77 -2.05 4.92
N ALA A 23 5.22 -2.74 3.93
CA ALA A 23 5.96 -3.11 2.73
C ALA A 23 6.36 -1.89 1.88
N VAL A 24 5.47 -0.90 1.78
CA VAL A 24 5.75 0.39 1.10
C VAL A 24 6.79 1.19 1.88
N TRP A 25 6.71 1.21 3.21
CA TRP A 25 7.64 1.88 4.10
C TRP A 25 9.05 1.27 4.03
N GLY A 26 9.15 -0.04 4.28
CA GLY A 26 10.43 -0.76 4.32
C GLY A 26 11.12 -0.85 2.96
N GLY A 27 10.37 -0.87 1.86
CA GLY A 27 10.94 -0.84 0.51
C GLY A 27 11.54 0.51 0.09
N ARG A 28 11.42 1.56 0.92
CA ARG A 28 12.02 2.89 0.67
C ARG A 28 13.35 3.09 1.39
N GLU A 29 13.53 2.44 2.55
CA GLU A 29 14.76 2.52 3.33
C GLU A 29 15.84 1.55 2.78
N ASP A 30 15.44 0.44 2.17
CA ASP A 30 16.36 -0.46 1.48
C ASP A 30 16.32 -0.23 -0.04
N GLY A 31 17.34 0.44 -0.57
CA GLY A 31 17.67 0.45 -2.01
C GLY A 31 18.09 -0.92 -2.56
N ALA A 32 17.84 -2.01 -1.82
CA ALA A 32 18.05 -3.38 -2.22
C ALA A 32 16.70 -3.99 -2.65
N ALA A 33 16.58 -4.29 -3.95
CA ALA A 33 15.44 -5.03 -4.47
C ALA A 33 15.20 -6.30 -3.63
N PRO A 34 13.98 -6.59 -3.20
CA PRO A 34 13.69 -7.89 -2.63
C PRO A 34 13.85 -8.92 -3.74
N HIS A 35 14.93 -9.69 -3.66
CA HIS A 35 15.13 -10.85 -4.52
C HIS A 35 13.90 -11.76 -4.37
N PRO A 36 13.37 -12.31 -5.48
CA PRO A 36 12.39 -13.38 -5.35
C PRO A 36 13.04 -14.52 -4.56
N PRO A 37 12.31 -15.20 -3.65
CA PRO A 37 12.87 -16.32 -2.91
C PRO A 37 13.29 -17.38 -3.92
N CYS A 38 14.60 -17.63 -4.00
CA CYS A 38 15.16 -18.73 -4.75
C CYS A 38 14.41 -20.00 -4.38
N SER A 39 13.82 -20.65 -5.38
CA SER A 39 13.22 -21.96 -5.22
C SER A 39 14.27 -22.92 -4.65
N PRO A 40 13.90 -23.80 -3.70
CA PRO A 40 14.83 -24.79 -3.17
C PRO A 40 15.28 -25.75 -4.29
N PRO A 41 16.54 -26.22 -4.26
CA PRO A 41 17.03 -27.15 -5.27
C PRO A 41 16.23 -28.44 -5.23
N GLN A 42 15.70 -28.84 -6.40
CA GLN A 42 15.06 -30.14 -6.59
C GLN A 42 16.04 -31.27 -6.26
N PRO A 43 15.66 -32.26 -5.43
CA PRO A 43 16.39 -33.51 -5.36
C PRO A 43 16.11 -34.35 -6.61
N SER A 44 17.20 -34.87 -7.16
CA SER A 44 17.26 -35.72 -8.36
C SER A 44 16.40 -36.97 -8.24
N TRP A 45 15.64 -37.21 -9.30
CA TRP A 45 14.76 -38.34 -9.54
C TRP A 45 15.55 -39.63 -9.72
N THR A 46 15.46 -40.57 -8.77
CA THR A 46 15.82 -41.98 -8.96
C THR A 46 14.56 -42.76 -9.34
N GLN A 47 14.58 -43.36 -10.53
CA GLN A 47 13.54 -44.28 -11.00
C GLN A 47 13.49 -45.53 -10.13
N SER A 48 12.29 -45.92 -9.69
CA SER A 48 12.01 -47.30 -9.31
C SER A 48 10.58 -47.63 -9.72
N GLU A 49 10.46 -48.71 -10.49
CA GLU A 49 9.22 -49.27 -11.02
C GLU A 49 8.33 -49.82 -9.89
N GLY A 50 7.01 -49.64 -10.03
CA GLY A 50 6.04 -50.18 -9.07
C GLY A 50 4.60 -49.96 -9.50
N THR A 51 4.00 -51.04 -9.99
CA THR A 51 2.64 -51.22 -10.53
C THR A 51 1.48 -50.81 -9.61
N GLY A 52 0.39 -50.27 -10.19
CA GLY A 52 -0.99 -50.33 -9.64
C GLY A 52 -1.65 -48.97 -9.45
N GLN A 53 -2.55 -48.53 -10.34
CA GLN A 53 -4.01 -48.78 -10.39
C GLN A 53 -4.87 -47.71 -9.68
N HIS A 54 -5.86 -47.20 -10.45
CA HIS A 54 -7.10 -46.49 -10.08
C HIS A 54 -7.10 -44.96 -9.75
N GLY A 55 -7.90 -44.20 -10.56
CA GLY A 55 -8.40 -42.83 -10.30
C GLY A 55 -9.57 -42.81 -9.28
N PRO A 56 -10.34 -41.70 -9.07
CA PRO A 56 -10.89 -40.73 -10.06
C PRO A 56 -10.58 -39.24 -9.71
N ALA A 57 -10.54 -38.24 -10.62
CA ALA A 57 -11.54 -37.61 -11.49
C ALA A 57 -12.65 -36.76 -10.79
N TRP A 58 -12.69 -35.46 -11.19
CA TRP A 58 -13.72 -34.39 -11.05
C TRP A 58 -13.58 -33.35 -9.91
N PRO A 59 -14.17 -32.13 -10.02
CA PRO A 59 -13.93 -31.09 -11.04
C PRO A 59 -13.74 -29.66 -10.45
N SER A 60 -13.15 -28.75 -11.23
CA SER A 60 -13.12 -27.29 -10.97
C SER A 60 -14.49 -26.62 -11.16
N PRO A 61 -14.82 -25.58 -10.37
CA PRO A 61 -15.84 -24.61 -10.75
C PRO A 61 -15.18 -23.32 -11.25
N GLY A 62 -15.32 -23.07 -12.55
CA GLY A 62 -15.14 -21.75 -13.13
C GLY A 62 -16.37 -20.89 -12.87
N GLY A 63 -16.16 -19.72 -12.25
CA GLY A 63 -17.16 -18.68 -12.06
C GLY A 63 -16.66 -17.38 -12.68
N LYS A 64 -17.14 -17.09 -13.88
CA LYS A 64 -16.96 -15.84 -14.61
C LYS A 64 -18.12 -14.93 -14.18
N THR A 65 -17.85 -13.72 -13.70
CA THR A 65 -18.86 -12.66 -13.64
C THR A 65 -18.16 -11.32 -13.82
N GLU A 66 -18.72 -10.58 -14.77
CA GLU A 66 -18.25 -9.34 -15.35
C GLU A 66 -18.36 -8.14 -14.41
N VAL A 67 -17.37 -7.25 -14.58
CA VAL A 67 -17.48 -5.79 -14.65
C VAL A 67 -18.84 -5.20 -14.31
N ALA A 68 -18.86 -4.43 -13.22
CA ALA A 68 -19.66 -3.21 -13.13
C ALA A 68 -18.70 -2.07 -12.78
N GLY A 69 -18.34 -1.31 -13.81
CA GLY A 69 -17.62 -0.05 -13.64
C GLY A 69 -18.53 0.98 -12.98
N PHE A 70 -18.01 1.67 -11.98
CA PHE A 70 -18.56 2.95 -11.54
C PHE A 70 -17.45 3.98 -11.66
N GLY A 71 -17.53 4.73 -12.76
CA GLY A 71 -16.75 5.93 -12.97
C GLY A 71 -17.37 7.08 -12.19
N TRP A 72 -16.54 7.81 -11.46
CA TRP A 72 -16.78 9.22 -11.21
C TRP A 72 -15.58 10.00 -11.70
N ALA A 73 -15.83 10.73 -12.79
CA ALA A 73 -14.93 11.66 -13.41
C ALA A 73 -15.04 13.00 -12.69
N TRP A 74 -13.96 13.46 -12.06
CA TRP A 74 -13.79 14.89 -11.80
C TRP A 74 -13.09 15.52 -13.00
N LYS A 75 -13.91 16.15 -13.85
CA LYS A 75 -13.47 17.01 -14.95
C LYS A 75 -13.29 18.43 -14.40
N LEU A 76 -12.06 18.94 -14.38
CA LEU A 76 -11.83 20.38 -14.51
C LEU A 76 -10.62 20.65 -15.41
N GLU A 77 -11.01 20.99 -16.63
CA GLU A 77 -10.41 21.71 -17.73
C GLU A 77 -8.94 22.16 -17.65
N LYS A 78 -8.20 21.72 -18.68
CA LYS A 78 -6.91 22.21 -19.12
C LYS A 78 -7.14 22.96 -20.43
N GLU A 79 -7.06 24.29 -20.40
CA GLU A 79 -6.84 25.05 -21.64
C GLU A 79 -5.36 24.98 -22.03
N ARG A 80 -5.11 24.50 -23.25
CA ARG A 80 -3.83 24.48 -23.95
C ARG A 80 -3.64 25.82 -24.68
N LYS A 81 -2.38 26.24 -24.83
CA LYS A 81 -1.96 26.91 -26.07
C LYS A 81 -0.63 26.33 -26.56
N VAL A 82 -0.64 26.00 -27.84
CA VAL A 82 0.37 25.27 -28.65
C VAL A 82 1.18 26.29 -29.45
N SER A 83 2.46 25.97 -29.74
CA SER A 83 3.00 25.87 -31.11
C SER A 83 4.49 26.18 -31.17
N GLY A 84 5.32 25.14 -31.19
CA GLY A 84 6.69 25.21 -31.71
C GLY A 84 6.75 24.47 -33.05
N LYS A 85 7.21 25.15 -34.10
CA LYS A 85 7.47 24.59 -35.44
C LYS A 85 8.99 24.41 -35.63
N SER A 86 9.37 23.27 -36.21
CA SER A 86 10.56 23.01 -37.04
C SER A 86 10.05 22.89 -38.51
N PRO A 87 10.85 22.87 -39.61
CA PRO A 87 12.03 21.99 -39.83
C PRO A 87 13.17 22.51 -40.77
N GLU A 88 14.19 21.64 -40.95
CA GLU A 88 15.08 21.41 -42.14
C GLU A 88 16.15 22.49 -42.50
N GLU A 89 17.36 22.22 -43.00
CA GLU A 89 18.19 21.02 -43.35
C GLU A 89 19.63 21.50 -43.77
N GLU A 90 20.47 20.57 -44.28
CA GLU A 90 21.85 20.66 -44.83
C GLU A 90 22.99 20.44 -43.80
N GLU A 91 23.69 19.29 -43.72
CA GLU A 91 24.38 18.40 -44.69
C GLU A 91 25.74 18.94 -45.18
N GLU A 92 26.85 18.47 -44.59
CA GLU A 92 28.16 18.38 -45.27
C GLU A 92 29.10 17.31 -44.67
N SER A 93 29.16 16.19 -45.38
CA SER A 93 30.26 15.28 -45.76
C SER A 93 31.66 15.29 -45.08
N GLY A 94 32.15 14.06 -44.81
CA GLY A 94 33.57 13.63 -44.77
C GLY A 94 34.04 13.17 -43.38
N ASP A 95 34.80 12.10 -43.13
CA ASP A 95 35.52 11.12 -43.94
C ASP A 95 36.07 10.00 -42.97
N LEU A 96 36.14 8.75 -43.47
CA LEU A 96 36.88 7.53 -43.03
C LEU A 96 36.98 7.03 -41.54
N THR A 97 36.58 5.76 -41.37
CA THR A 97 36.90 4.77 -40.29
C THR A 97 38.34 4.22 -40.45
N PRO A 98 38.92 3.30 -39.60
CA PRO A 98 38.43 2.67 -38.36
C PRO A 98 39.48 2.52 -37.23
N LEU A 99 39.07 2.47 -35.95
CA LEU A 99 39.86 1.84 -34.88
C LEU A 99 38.95 1.11 -33.89
N SER A 100 38.94 -0.23 -33.94
CA SER A 100 38.53 -1.06 -32.82
C SER A 100 39.61 -1.02 -31.74
N LEU A 101 39.29 -0.52 -30.56
CA LEU A 101 40.11 -0.69 -29.36
C LEU A 101 39.23 -0.74 -28.11
N GLY A 102 39.14 -1.93 -27.53
CA GLY A 102 38.89 -2.13 -26.10
C GLY A 102 37.44 -2.11 -25.65
N GLU A 103 36.93 -3.26 -25.23
CA GLU A 103 35.75 -3.39 -24.37
C GLU A 103 35.88 -2.49 -23.12
N PRO A 104 34.83 -1.73 -22.75
CA PRO A 104 34.72 -1.21 -21.40
C PRO A 104 33.92 -2.19 -20.53
N ARG A 105 34.67 -3.08 -19.88
CA ARG A 105 34.54 -3.52 -18.47
C ARG A 105 33.20 -3.14 -17.77
N PRO A 106 32.35 -4.11 -17.36
CA PRO A 106 31.10 -3.83 -16.64
C PRO A 106 31.38 -3.63 -15.14
N GLN A 107 32.07 -2.55 -14.74
CA GLN A 107 32.42 -2.32 -13.32
C GLN A 107 32.30 -0.87 -12.83
N GLN A 108 31.77 0.05 -13.65
CA GLN A 108 31.57 1.46 -13.24
C GLN A 108 30.14 1.85 -12.89
N GLN A 109 29.16 0.95 -13.06
CA GLN A 109 27.76 1.24 -12.73
C GLN A 109 27.39 0.96 -11.28
N SER A 110 28.23 0.21 -10.54
CA SER A 110 27.98 -0.16 -9.14
C SER A 110 28.56 0.83 -8.13
N GLN A 111 29.36 1.82 -8.57
CA GLN A 111 29.98 2.81 -7.66
C GLN A 111 29.32 4.20 -7.69
N LEU A 112 28.37 4.43 -8.62
CA LEU A 112 27.69 5.71 -8.78
C LEU A 112 26.21 5.68 -8.34
N ARG A 113 25.89 4.84 -7.34
CA ARG A 113 24.72 5.08 -6.48
C ARG A 113 25.22 5.66 -5.15
N LEU A 114 25.92 6.78 -5.24
CA LEU A 114 25.98 7.69 -4.11
C LEU A 114 24.52 8.04 -3.80
N GLU A 115 24.04 7.69 -2.60
CA GLU A 115 22.68 8.01 -2.18
C GLU A 115 22.42 9.49 -2.47
N ARG A 116 21.52 9.74 -3.41
CA ARG A 116 21.08 11.11 -3.69
C ARG A 116 20.55 11.66 -2.38
N PRO A 117 21.01 12.82 -1.91
CA PRO A 117 20.45 13.44 -0.71
C PRO A 117 18.94 13.58 -0.87
N GLU A 118 18.19 12.99 0.07
CA GLU A 118 16.73 13.10 0.06
C GLU A 118 16.32 14.57 0.11
N THR A 119 15.43 14.94 -0.80
CA THR A 119 14.79 16.25 -0.83
C THR A 119 13.90 16.44 0.40
N LEU A 120 13.68 17.69 0.81
CA LEU A 120 12.75 18.01 1.90
C LEU A 120 11.35 17.42 1.67
N ARG A 121 10.92 17.36 0.40
CA ARG A 121 9.66 16.75 -0.01
C ARG A 121 9.65 15.25 0.28
N GLU A 122 10.71 14.53 -0.08
CA GLU A 122 10.84 13.10 0.21
C GLU A 122 10.83 12.84 1.72
N LYS A 123 11.57 13.63 2.50
CA LYS A 123 11.54 13.54 3.97
C LYS A 123 10.15 13.80 4.55
N ALA A 124 9.42 14.78 4.03
CA ALA A 124 8.06 15.07 4.46
C ALA A 124 7.09 13.93 4.13
N LEU A 125 7.23 13.32 2.95
CA LEU A 125 6.44 12.15 2.56
C LEU A 125 6.79 10.93 3.42
N CYS A 126 8.06 10.70 3.70
CA CYS A 126 8.50 9.66 4.64
C CYS A 126 7.88 9.91 6.03
N SER A 127 8.07 11.09 6.61
CA SER A 127 7.48 11.44 7.91
C SER A 127 5.96 11.20 7.95
N LYS A 128 5.24 11.62 6.90
CA LYS A 128 3.80 11.39 6.79
C LYS A 128 3.43 9.92 6.69
N LEU A 129 4.13 9.13 5.87
CA LEU A 129 3.86 7.69 5.75
C LEU A 129 4.17 6.96 7.05
N SER A 130 5.27 7.29 7.74
CA SER A 130 5.61 6.76 9.07
C SER A 130 4.47 6.97 10.05
N ARG A 131 3.89 8.17 10.06
CA ARG A 131 2.78 8.52 10.95
C ARG A 131 1.49 7.78 10.60
N VAL A 132 1.23 7.53 9.32
CA VAL A 132 0.11 6.68 8.90
C VAL A 132 0.34 5.23 9.34
N VAL A 133 1.56 4.71 9.22
CA VAL A 133 1.92 3.36 9.70
C VAL A 133 1.75 3.25 11.21
N ASP A 134 2.29 4.20 11.98
CA ASP A 134 2.16 4.24 13.44
C ASP A 134 0.69 4.33 13.86
N ALA A 135 -0.05 5.28 13.29
CA ALA A 135 -1.47 5.46 13.61
C ALA A 135 -2.30 4.21 13.30
N THR A 136 -2.04 3.55 12.17
CA THR A 136 -2.71 2.29 11.79
C THR A 136 -2.35 1.16 12.75
N THR A 137 -1.07 1.04 13.12
CA THR A 137 -0.59 0.03 14.09
C THR A 137 -1.29 0.19 15.43
N ARG A 138 -1.34 1.44 15.94
CA ARG A 138 -2.01 1.77 17.20
C ARG A 138 -3.51 1.55 17.11
N LEU A 139 -4.15 1.86 15.97
CA LEU A 139 -5.57 1.63 15.76
C LEU A 139 -5.90 0.13 15.81
N VAL A 140 -5.18 -0.70 15.04
CA VAL A 140 -5.32 -2.16 15.05
C VAL A 140 -5.13 -2.72 16.46
N THR A 141 -4.12 -2.22 17.18
CA THR A 141 -3.87 -2.64 18.58
C THR A 141 -5.04 -2.28 19.48
N ILE A 142 -5.58 -1.05 19.39
CA ILE A 142 -6.73 -0.62 20.19
C ILE A 142 -7.97 -1.43 19.84
N GLU A 143 -8.20 -1.69 18.55
CA GLU A 143 -9.33 -2.48 18.09
C GLU A 143 -9.31 -3.88 18.68
N GLN A 144 -8.15 -4.54 18.66
CA GLN A 144 -7.96 -5.88 19.20
C GLN A 144 -8.04 -5.93 20.74
N THR A 145 -7.34 -5.01 21.40
CA THR A 145 -7.13 -5.10 22.86
C THR A 145 -8.25 -4.47 23.67
N PHE A 146 -8.88 -3.41 23.15
CA PHE A 146 -9.88 -2.65 23.88
C PHE A 146 -11.26 -2.68 23.23
N LEU A 147 -11.38 -2.44 21.93
CA LEU A 147 -12.71 -2.36 21.29
C LEU A 147 -13.37 -3.72 21.13
N LEU A 148 -12.60 -4.78 20.88
CA LEU A 148 -13.11 -6.13 20.73
C LEU A 148 -13.80 -6.65 22.00
N PRO A 149 -13.20 -6.57 23.21
CA PRO A 149 -13.92 -6.89 24.44
C PRO A 149 -15.15 -6.00 24.67
N LEU A 150 -15.06 -4.71 24.36
CA LEU A 150 -16.17 -3.78 24.56
C LEU A 150 -17.36 -4.06 23.64
N VAL A 151 -17.12 -4.39 22.36
CA VAL A 151 -18.20 -4.68 21.40
C VAL A 151 -18.89 -6.02 21.70
N GLN A 152 -18.17 -6.96 22.32
CA GLN A 152 -18.74 -8.23 22.81
C GLN A 152 -19.72 -7.99 23.97
N GLN A 153 -19.40 -7.06 24.87
CA GLN A 153 -20.28 -6.69 25.98
C GLN A 153 -21.44 -5.81 25.52
N HIS A 154 -21.13 -4.79 24.72
CA HIS A 154 -22.09 -3.79 24.25
C HIS A 154 -21.82 -3.49 22.77
N PRO A 155 -22.63 -4.05 21.85
CA PRO A 155 -22.49 -3.75 20.44
C PRO A 155 -22.72 -2.26 20.16
N PHE A 156 -21.81 -1.64 19.42
CA PHE A 156 -21.92 -0.26 18.96
C PHE A 156 -21.79 -0.17 17.43
N PRO A 157 -22.29 0.92 16.80
CA PRO A 157 -22.18 1.11 15.36
C PRO A 157 -20.71 1.14 14.93
N LEU A 158 -20.42 0.47 13.81
CA LEU A 158 -19.11 0.42 13.19
C LEU A 158 -19.26 0.60 11.68
N HIS A 159 -18.20 1.11 11.05
CA HIS A 159 -18.21 1.46 9.63
C HIS A 159 -17.12 0.69 8.87
N PRO A 160 -17.28 -0.63 8.65
CA PRO A 160 -16.27 -1.45 8.00
C PRO A 160 -15.95 -1.01 6.57
N LYS A 161 -16.89 -0.30 5.91
CA LYS A 161 -16.70 0.29 4.58
C LYS A 161 -15.50 1.24 4.52
N ASP A 162 -15.27 2.03 5.55
CA ASP A 162 -14.15 2.97 5.58
C ASP A 162 -12.83 2.20 5.68
N SER A 163 -12.79 1.11 6.44
CA SER A 163 -11.61 0.22 6.52
C SER A 163 -11.33 -0.51 5.19
N ILE A 164 -12.36 -0.86 4.42
CA ILE A 164 -12.21 -1.39 3.06
C ILE A 164 -11.60 -0.34 2.13
N GLU A 165 -12.13 0.88 2.17
CA GLU A 165 -11.62 2.00 1.38
C GLU A 165 -10.15 2.30 1.72
N PHE A 166 -9.83 2.38 3.00
CA PHE A 166 -8.46 2.55 3.49
C PHE A 166 -7.52 1.48 2.94
N ARG A 167 -7.91 0.20 3.04
CA ARG A 167 -7.14 -0.92 2.48
C ARG A 167 -6.92 -0.78 0.97
N ASN A 168 -7.95 -0.37 0.23
CA ASN A 168 -7.85 -0.18 -1.22
C ASN A 168 -6.88 0.94 -1.58
N ILE A 169 -6.93 2.07 -0.87
CA ILE A 169 -5.99 3.18 -1.06
C ILE A 169 -4.56 2.71 -0.76
N CYS A 170 -4.33 2.00 0.35
CA CYS A 170 -3.01 1.45 0.68
C CYS A 170 -2.52 0.47 -0.40
N SER A 171 -3.41 -0.35 -0.95
CA SER A 171 -3.09 -1.28 -2.04
C SER A 171 -2.70 -0.54 -3.32
N HIS A 172 -3.43 0.52 -3.67
CA HIS A 172 -3.11 1.38 -4.81
C HIS A 172 -1.74 2.05 -4.64
N MET A 173 -1.47 2.60 -3.45
CA MET A 173 -0.19 3.20 -3.11
C MET A 173 0.99 2.21 -3.23
N ALA A 174 0.77 0.93 -2.91
CA ALA A 174 1.81 -0.09 -3.08
C ALA A 174 2.13 -0.43 -4.55
N LEU A 175 1.19 -0.21 -5.45
CA LEU A 175 1.39 -0.34 -6.90
C LEU A 175 2.06 0.91 -7.49
N GLN A 176 1.88 2.08 -6.86
CA GLN A 176 2.36 3.37 -7.32
C GLN A 176 3.43 3.92 -6.36
N ARG A 177 4.64 3.36 -6.39
CA ARG A 177 5.68 3.68 -5.39
C ARG A 177 6.28 5.07 -5.50
N GLU A 178 6.10 5.77 -6.62
CA GLU A 178 6.71 7.08 -6.85
C GLU A 178 5.76 8.10 -7.52
N GLY A 179 6.09 9.38 -7.33
CA GLY A 179 5.48 10.50 -8.05
C GLY A 179 4.21 11.06 -7.40
N GLN A 180 3.54 11.95 -8.13
CA GLN A 180 2.39 12.70 -7.61
C GLN A 180 1.21 11.80 -7.21
N GLN A 181 1.06 10.63 -7.82
CA GLN A 181 -0.04 9.71 -7.48
C GLN A 181 0.16 9.12 -6.08
N PHE A 182 1.37 8.66 -5.75
CA PHE A 182 1.72 8.21 -4.40
C PHE A 182 1.37 9.26 -3.33
N GLU A 183 1.70 10.53 -3.60
CA GLU A 183 1.44 11.61 -2.65
C GLU A 183 -0.05 11.88 -2.45
N ARG A 184 -0.85 11.77 -3.53
CA ARG A 184 -2.31 11.85 -3.47
C ARG A 184 -2.87 10.69 -2.65
N ASP A 185 -2.47 9.45 -2.96
CA ASP A 185 -2.94 8.26 -2.25
C ASP A 185 -2.55 8.30 -0.77
N LEU A 186 -1.33 8.75 -0.44
CA LEU A 186 -0.90 8.94 0.94
C LEU A 186 -1.74 10.01 1.66
N HIS A 187 -2.13 11.06 0.94
CA HIS A 187 -3.05 12.06 1.49
C HIS A 187 -4.46 11.49 1.72
N GLU A 188 -4.99 10.73 0.76
CA GLU A 188 -6.30 10.08 0.88
C GLU A 188 -6.30 9.03 2.00
N ALA A 189 -5.26 8.21 2.11
CA ALA A 189 -5.08 7.22 3.18
C ALA A 189 -5.08 7.91 4.55
N HIS A 190 -4.36 9.03 4.67
CA HIS A 190 -4.36 9.84 5.89
C HIS A 190 -5.76 10.38 6.25
N GLN A 191 -6.50 10.93 5.28
CA GLN A 191 -7.87 11.42 5.53
C GLN A 191 -8.84 10.29 5.88
N CYS A 192 -8.73 9.15 5.20
CA CYS A 192 -9.56 7.98 5.45
C CYS A 192 -9.29 7.44 6.87
N LEU A 193 -8.03 7.30 7.27
CA LEU A 193 -7.67 6.86 8.63
C LEU A 193 -8.18 7.83 9.70
N LYS A 194 -8.05 9.14 9.46
CA LYS A 194 -8.62 10.17 10.34
C LYS A 194 -10.13 9.95 10.53
N MET A 195 -10.87 9.75 9.43
CA MET A 195 -12.32 9.53 9.46
C MET A 195 -12.70 8.29 10.26
N ILE A 196 -11.98 7.17 10.07
CA ILE A 196 -12.21 5.93 10.83
C ILE A 196 -12.09 6.19 12.33
N ILE A 197 -11.02 6.86 12.75
CA ILE A 197 -10.75 7.17 14.17
C ILE A 197 -11.84 8.09 14.74
N GLU A 198 -12.23 9.13 14.00
CA GLU A 198 -13.31 10.05 14.40
C GLU A 198 -14.63 9.30 14.58
N LYS A 199 -14.98 8.42 13.63
CA LYS A 199 -16.19 7.60 13.71
C LYS A 199 -16.16 6.63 14.90
N HIS A 200 -15.01 6.05 15.24
CA HIS A 200 -14.88 5.26 16.47
C HIS A 200 -15.09 6.12 17.72
N ILE A 201 -14.47 7.30 17.80
CA ILE A 201 -14.66 8.22 18.94
C ILE A 201 -16.14 8.60 19.10
N CYS A 202 -16.82 8.97 18.00
CA CYS A 202 -18.24 9.31 18.00
C CYS A 202 -19.11 8.13 18.43
N SER A 203 -18.83 6.92 17.92
CA SER A 203 -19.59 5.72 18.26
C SER A 203 -19.44 5.34 19.72
N LEU A 204 -18.31 5.64 20.35
CA LEU A 204 -18.08 5.41 21.78
C LEU A 204 -18.58 6.57 22.65
N ALA A 205 -18.84 7.75 22.09
CA ALA A 205 -19.26 8.93 22.85
C ALA A 205 -20.64 8.77 23.49
N VAL A 206 -21.52 7.96 22.89
CA VAL A 206 -22.86 7.67 23.41
C VAL A 206 -22.86 6.82 24.69
N PHE A 207 -21.73 6.20 25.03
CA PHE A 207 -21.58 5.37 26.22
C PHE A 207 -20.93 6.17 27.35
N PRO A 208 -21.65 6.41 28.48
CA PRO A 208 -21.13 7.21 29.59
C PRO A 208 -20.19 6.43 30.52
N SER A 209 -20.09 5.10 30.39
CA SER A 209 -19.36 4.27 31.36
C SER A 209 -17.85 4.56 31.38
N GLU A 210 -17.26 4.51 32.58
CA GLU A 210 -15.83 4.73 32.83
C GLU A 210 -14.93 3.80 32.01
N SER A 211 -15.41 2.58 31.67
CA SER A 211 -14.70 1.62 30.83
C SER A 211 -14.37 2.12 29.41
N TYR A 212 -15.12 3.09 28.89
CA TYR A 212 -14.90 3.67 27.56
C TYR A 212 -13.95 4.88 27.59
N ILE A 213 -13.64 5.43 28.76
CA ILE A 213 -12.77 6.62 28.87
C ILE A 213 -11.36 6.32 28.36
N PRO A 214 -10.66 5.23 28.80
CA PRO A 214 -9.31 4.95 28.33
C PRO A 214 -9.23 4.77 26.81
N VAL A 215 -10.24 4.09 26.24
CA VAL A 215 -10.30 3.79 24.81
C VAL A 215 -10.53 5.04 23.97
N ARG A 216 -11.47 5.91 24.39
CA ARG A 216 -11.69 7.21 23.74
C ARG A 216 -10.46 8.11 23.83
N SER A 217 -9.77 8.11 24.97
CA SER A 217 -8.53 8.87 25.15
C SER A 217 -7.41 8.34 24.24
N ALA A 218 -7.25 7.02 24.14
CA ALA A 218 -6.26 6.41 23.26
C ALA A 218 -6.52 6.70 21.78
N LEU A 219 -7.79 6.63 21.33
CA LEU A 219 -8.18 7.01 19.97
C LEU A 219 -7.93 8.49 19.69
N ARG A 220 -8.25 9.39 20.63
CA ARG A 220 -7.92 10.82 20.51
C ARG A 220 -6.43 11.05 20.43
N GLN A 221 -5.62 10.27 21.15
CA GLN A 221 -4.16 10.36 21.06
C GLN A 221 -3.66 9.95 19.67
N ILE A 222 -4.22 8.88 19.07
CA ILE A 222 -3.89 8.54 17.67
C ILE A 222 -4.24 9.71 16.76
N LEU A 223 -5.45 10.26 16.88
CA LEU A 223 -5.91 11.37 16.05
C LEU A 223 -4.99 12.59 16.19
N GLN A 224 -4.58 12.96 17.39
CA GLN A 224 -3.64 14.07 17.62
C GLN A 224 -2.28 13.80 16.97
N ASN A 225 -1.73 12.60 17.14
CA ASN A 225 -0.46 12.22 16.54
C ASN A 225 -0.54 12.20 15.01
N LEU A 226 -1.70 11.89 14.44
CA LEU A 226 -1.97 11.93 13.00
C LEU A 226 -2.14 13.36 12.47
N LEU A 227 -2.49 14.33 13.31
CA LEU A 227 -2.67 15.74 12.91
C LEU A 227 -1.46 16.65 13.17
N ALA A 228 -0.52 16.25 14.04
CA ALA A 228 0.69 17.03 14.34
C ALA A 228 1.48 17.36 13.05
N MET A 229 1.87 18.61 12.79
CA MET A 229 2.62 18.92 11.55
C MET A 229 4.09 18.54 11.62
#